data_AF-A0A839S1Q5-F1
#
_entry.id   AF-A0A839S1Q5-F1
#
_cell.length_a   1.000
_cell.length_b   1.000
_cell.length_c   1.000
_cell.angle_alpha   90.00
_cell.angle_beta   90.00
_cell.angle_gamma   90.00
#
_symmetry.space_group_name_H-M   'P 1'
#
loop_
_entity.id
_entity.type
_entity.pdbx_description
1 polymer ?
#
loop_
_entity_poly.entity_id
_entity_poly.type
_entity_poly.pdbx_seq_one_letter_code
_entity_poly.pdbx_strand_id
1 'polypeptide(L)'
;MRARDRECVVPWCHRPARHCDHDHEREWAKDGGATSVANGGPRCRRHHRLKNDPRWGFRYDPVQGTGTVTTPNGTTYTGHREPVLAPRERYTADAERTNGGGGEPRSGRGDRTDSRRRAGSRQRDHSRQRDHPEHPVPRNDPGREGDSDPPPF
;
A
#
# COMPACT_ATOMS: atom_id res chain seq x y z
N MET A 1 0.17 -4.28 -9.99
CA MET A 1 -1.15 -3.62 -9.86
C MET A 1 -1.31 -2.57 -10.95
N ARG A 2 -1.92 -2.93 -12.08
CA ARG A 2 -2.34 -1.99 -13.14
C ARG A 2 -3.85 -2.04 -13.40
N ALA A 3 -4.55 -3.00 -12.79
CA ALA A 3 -5.94 -3.31 -13.11
C ALA A 3 -6.98 -2.52 -12.30
N ARG A 4 -6.60 -1.93 -11.15
CA ARG A 4 -7.52 -1.08 -10.37
C ARG A 4 -7.52 0.35 -10.88
N ASP A 5 -6.33 0.95 -10.93
CA ASP A 5 -6.15 2.38 -11.14
C ASP A 5 -5.82 2.69 -12.61
N ARG A 6 -6.47 3.71 -13.20
CA ARG A 6 -6.24 4.14 -14.60
C ARG A 6 -5.03 5.03 -14.77
N GLU A 7 -4.85 5.94 -13.82
CA GLU A 7 -3.91 7.06 -13.86
C GLU A 7 -3.19 7.21 -12.53
N CYS A 8 -2.22 8.12 -12.47
CA CYS A 8 -1.60 8.57 -11.23
C CYS A 8 -2.67 9.04 -10.23
N VAL A 9 -2.49 8.73 -8.95
CA VAL A 9 -3.45 9.06 -7.87
C VAL A 9 -3.52 10.54 -7.49
N VAL A 10 -2.69 11.39 -8.10
CA VAL A 10 -2.70 12.84 -7.85
C VAL A 10 -3.88 13.46 -8.61
N PRO A 11 -4.75 14.28 -7.99
CA PRO A 11 -6.07 14.65 -8.53
C PRO A 11 -6.06 15.25 -9.94
N TRP A 12 -5.04 16.03 -10.28
CA TRP A 12 -4.89 16.69 -11.59
C TRP A 12 -3.93 15.96 -12.54
N CYS A 13 -3.39 14.80 -12.15
CA CYS A 13 -2.46 14.06 -12.99
C CYS A 13 -3.16 13.03 -13.86
N HIS A 14 -2.94 13.10 -15.17
CA HIS A 14 -3.47 12.15 -16.16
C HIS A 14 -2.42 11.15 -16.68
N ARG A 15 -1.29 10.99 -15.98
CA ARG A 15 -0.27 10.00 -16.38
C ARG A 15 -0.87 8.59 -16.26
N PRO A 16 -0.90 7.77 -17.33
CA PRO A 16 -1.49 6.44 -17.23
C PRO A 16 -0.72 5.55 -16.24
N ALA A 17 -1.44 4.76 -15.44
CA ALA A 17 -0.87 3.96 -14.35
C ALA A 17 0.19 2.95 -14.81
N ARG A 18 0.14 2.51 -16.07
CA ARG A 18 1.15 1.64 -16.69
C ARG A 18 2.55 2.28 -16.78
N HIS A 19 2.64 3.60 -16.69
CA HIS A 19 3.88 4.39 -16.66
C HIS A 19 4.21 4.93 -15.26
N CYS A 20 3.48 4.49 -14.24
CA CYS A 20 3.67 4.89 -12.86
C CYS A 20 4.37 3.80 -12.06
N ASP A 21 5.04 4.20 -10.99
CA ASP A 21 5.53 3.29 -9.96
C ASP A 21 4.35 2.91 -9.06
N HIS A 22 4.40 1.70 -8.49
CA HIS A 22 3.55 1.37 -7.36
C HIS A 22 4.22 1.94 -6.10
N ASP A 23 3.59 2.96 -5.54
CA ASP A 23 4.13 3.69 -4.41
C ASP A 23 3.28 3.42 -3.17
N HIS A 24 3.94 3.26 -2.03
CA HIS A 24 3.24 3.02 -0.78
C HIS A 24 2.47 4.28 -0.36
N GLU A 25 1.48 4.16 0.52
CA GLU A 25 0.90 5.33 1.20
C GLU A 25 1.70 5.59 2.48
N ARG A 26 1.77 4.56 3.34
CA ARG A 26 2.70 4.48 4.47
C ARG A 26 3.96 3.77 4.02
N GLU A 27 5.10 4.44 4.13
CA GLU A 27 6.39 3.91 3.68
C GLU A 27 6.81 2.69 4.51
N TRP A 28 7.42 1.70 3.87
CA TRP A 28 7.93 0.52 4.60
C TRP A 28 9.06 0.91 5.56
N ALA A 29 10.09 1.60 5.06
CA ALA A 29 11.30 1.90 5.82
C ALA A 29 11.07 2.93 6.94
N LYS A 30 10.12 3.86 6.76
CA LYS A 30 9.86 4.95 7.70
C LYS A 30 8.71 4.65 8.66
N ASP A 31 7.62 4.09 8.14
CA ASP A 31 6.35 3.99 8.87
C ASP A 31 5.90 2.53 9.15
N GLY A 32 6.76 1.56 8.80
CA GLY A 32 6.46 0.13 8.91
C GLY A 32 5.31 -0.32 8.01
N GLY A 33 5.03 0.43 6.94
CA GLY A 33 3.91 0.15 6.04
C GLY A 33 4.08 -1.18 5.30
N ALA A 34 3.03 -2.01 5.31
CA ALA A 34 3.03 -3.28 4.59
C ALA A 34 2.92 -3.05 3.07
N THR A 35 3.61 -3.88 2.28
CA THR A 35 3.38 -3.97 0.84
C THR A 35 2.05 -4.67 0.59
N SER A 36 1.00 -3.89 0.32
CA SER A 36 -0.35 -4.39 0.08
C SER A 36 -1.12 -3.50 -0.89
N VAL A 37 -2.15 -4.07 -1.50
CA VAL A 37 -3.09 -3.35 -2.39
C VAL A 37 -3.79 -2.17 -1.71
N ALA A 38 -3.94 -2.24 -0.38
CA ALA A 38 -4.61 -1.25 0.45
C ALA A 38 -3.67 -0.14 0.95
N ASN A 39 -2.35 -0.32 0.83
CA ASN A 39 -1.34 0.64 1.24
C ASN A 39 -0.52 1.15 0.05
N GLY A 40 -1.08 1.14 -1.17
CA GLY A 40 -0.34 1.62 -2.32
C GLY A 40 -1.20 1.95 -3.54
N GLY A 41 -0.65 2.79 -4.40
CA GLY A 41 -1.28 3.27 -5.62
C GLY A 41 -0.26 3.71 -6.66
N PRO A 42 -0.68 3.94 -7.92
CA PRO A 42 0.22 4.43 -8.94
C PRO A 42 0.60 5.90 -8.70
N ARG A 43 1.89 6.17 -8.56
CA ARG A 43 2.43 7.54 -8.66
C ARG A 43 3.43 7.63 -9.80
N CYS A 44 3.29 8.65 -10.65
CA CYS A 44 4.29 8.89 -11.69
C CYS A 44 5.61 9.31 -11.05
N ARG A 45 6.74 9.14 -11.74
CA ARG A 45 8.08 9.48 -11.18
C ARG A 45 8.16 10.89 -10.58
N ARG A 46 7.46 11.87 -11.16
CA ARG A 46 7.39 13.24 -10.63
C ARG A 46 6.69 13.28 -9.27
N HIS A 47 5.50 12.70 -9.16
CA HIS A 47 4.70 12.75 -7.93
C HIS A 47 5.19 11.78 -6.86
N HIS A 48 5.84 10.68 -7.24
CA HIS A 48 6.52 9.80 -6.30
C HIS A 48 7.65 10.55 -5.59
N ARG A 49 8.48 11.32 -6.32
CA ARG A 49 9.48 12.19 -5.68
C ARG A 49 8.85 13.29 -4.82
N LEU A 50 7.79 13.91 -5.32
CA LEU A 50 7.11 15.00 -4.62
C LEU A 50 6.51 14.55 -3.28
N LYS A 51 6.05 13.29 -3.18
CA LYS A 51 5.53 12.72 -1.93
C LYS A 51 6.52 12.77 -0.77
N ASN A 52 7.82 12.70 -1.09
CA ASN A 52 8.87 12.71 -0.06
C ASN A 52 9.26 14.14 0.36
N ASP A 53 8.71 15.18 -0.27
CA ASP A 53 8.88 16.57 0.18
C ASP A 53 7.98 16.82 1.41
N PRO A 54 8.56 17.14 2.58
CA PRO A 54 7.79 17.30 3.82
C PRO A 54 6.83 18.50 3.81
N ARG A 55 6.97 19.42 2.85
CA ARG A 55 6.06 20.56 2.70
C ARG A 55 4.74 20.19 2.01
N TRP A 56 4.67 18.99 1.42
CA TRP A 56 3.50 18.50 0.73
C TRP A 56 2.81 17.40 1.53
N GLY A 57 1.50 17.47 1.62
CA GLY A 57 0.67 16.40 2.17
C GLY A 57 0.11 15.54 1.05
N PHE A 58 0.19 14.21 1.19
CA PHE A 58 -0.45 13.27 0.28
C PHE A 58 -1.30 12.28 1.07
N ARG A 59 -2.49 11.99 0.54
CA ARG A 59 -3.33 10.87 0.97
C ARG A 59 -3.96 10.19 -0.24
N TYR A 60 -4.05 8.87 -0.20
CA TYR A 60 -4.78 8.09 -1.20
C TYR A 60 -5.65 7.03 -0.52
N ASP A 61 -6.94 7.03 -0.85
CA ASP A 61 -7.88 5.97 -0.50
C ASP A 61 -8.05 5.02 -1.70
N PRO A 62 -7.45 3.82 -1.65
CA PRO A 62 -7.55 2.84 -2.73
C PRO A 62 -8.93 2.19 -2.90
N VAL A 63 -9.80 2.24 -1.90
CA VAL A 63 -11.14 1.66 -1.93
C VAL A 63 -12.09 2.63 -2.63
N GLN A 64 -12.00 3.91 -2.25
CA GLN A 64 -12.80 4.98 -2.84
C GLN A 64 -12.19 5.53 -4.13
N GLY A 65 -10.93 5.19 -4.45
CA GLY A 65 -10.23 5.81 -5.59
C GLY A 65 -10.00 7.31 -5.41
N THR A 66 -9.96 7.79 -4.16
CA THR A 66 -9.88 9.23 -3.86
C THR A 66 -8.46 9.62 -3.48
N GLY A 67 -7.88 10.54 -4.23
CA GLY A 67 -6.59 11.17 -3.91
C GLY A 67 -6.78 12.56 -3.33
N THR A 68 -5.99 12.90 -2.32
CA THR A 68 -5.93 14.23 -1.73
C THR A 68 -4.48 14.70 -1.67
N VAL A 69 -4.24 15.94 -2.10
CA VAL A 69 -2.93 16.59 -2.01
C VAL A 69 -3.08 17.94 -1.35
N THR A 70 -2.24 18.20 -0.35
CA THR A 70 -2.12 19.50 0.30
C THR A 70 -0.81 20.14 -0.13
N THR A 71 -0.90 21.33 -0.72
CA THR A 71 0.26 22.12 -1.16
C THR A 71 0.95 22.81 0.02
N PRO A 72 2.19 23.30 -0.14
CA PRO A 72 2.93 23.99 0.92
C PRO A 72 2.25 25.24 1.49
N ASN A 73 1.40 25.89 0.70
CA ASN A 73 0.61 27.04 1.15
C ASN A 73 -0.71 26.64 1.84
N GLY A 74 -0.94 25.35 2.07
CA GLY A 74 -2.11 24.82 2.77
C GLY A 74 -3.34 24.55 1.89
N THR A 75 -3.32 24.90 0.60
CA THR A 75 -4.42 24.56 -0.31
C THR A 75 -4.55 23.05 -0.46
N THR A 76 -5.77 22.54 -0.37
CA THR A 76 -6.04 21.10 -0.50
C THR A 76 -6.88 20.83 -1.73
N TYR A 77 -6.44 19.86 -2.52
CA TYR A 77 -7.08 19.39 -3.73
C TYR A 77 -7.47 17.94 -3.54
N THR A 78 -8.71 17.61 -3.83
CA THR A 78 -9.23 16.24 -3.75
C THR A 78 -9.84 15.86 -5.09
N GLY A 79 -9.55 14.66 -5.56
CA GLY A 79 -10.10 14.14 -6.80
C GLY A 79 -10.41 12.66 -6.69
N HIS A 80 -11.51 12.26 -7.30
CA HIS A 80 -11.91 10.87 -7.43
C HIS A 80 -11.42 10.31 -8.77
N ARG A 81 -10.95 9.06 -8.76
CA ARG A 81 -10.59 8.30 -9.94
C ARG A 81 -11.42 7.02 -9.96
N GLU A 82 -12.27 6.91 -10.97
CA GLU A 82 -13.11 5.74 -11.14
C GLU A 82 -12.25 4.51 -11.47
N PRO A 83 -12.39 3.41 -10.71
CA PRO A 83 -11.67 2.17 -10.98
C PRO A 83 -11.93 1.65 -12.39
N VAL A 84 -10.95 0.95 -12.98
CA VAL A 84 -11.16 0.26 -14.27
C VAL A 84 -12.21 -0.84 -14.14
N LEU A 85 -12.22 -1.54 -13.01
CA LEU A 85 -13.11 -2.65 -12.73
C LEU A 85 -14.02 -2.29 -11.55
N ALA A 86 -15.33 -2.50 -11.71
CA ALA A 86 -16.24 -2.43 -10.58
C ALA A 86 -15.81 -3.47 -9.52
N PRO A 87 -15.96 -3.17 -8.21
CA PRO A 87 -15.76 -4.16 -7.16
C PRO A 87 -16.59 -5.42 -7.44
N ARG A 88 -16.01 -6.61 -7.32
CA ARG A 88 -16.78 -7.85 -7.45
C ARG A 88 -17.82 -7.91 -6.31
N GLU A 89 -19.10 -8.09 -6.66
CA GLU A 89 -20.23 -8.16 -5.71
C GLU A 89 -20.05 -9.20 -4.59
N ARG A 90 -19.22 -10.22 -4.80
CA ARG A 90 -19.01 -11.31 -3.83
C ARG A 90 -18.40 -10.88 -2.49
N TYR A 91 -17.81 -9.68 -2.37
CA TYR A 91 -17.15 -9.26 -1.12
C TYR A 91 -18.10 -8.56 -0.12
N THR A 92 -19.20 -7.97 -0.58
CA THR A 92 -20.18 -7.31 0.31
C THR A 92 -21.13 -8.31 0.95
N ALA A 93 -21.55 -9.33 0.20
CA ALA A 93 -22.48 -10.37 0.67
C ALA A 93 -21.92 -11.27 1.79
N ASP A 94 -20.61 -11.54 1.81
CA ASP A 94 -19.98 -12.37 2.85
C ASP A 94 -19.84 -11.62 4.18
N ALA A 95 -19.67 -10.30 4.16
CA ALA A 95 -19.57 -9.48 5.37
C ALA A 95 -20.91 -9.38 6.11
N GLU A 96 -22.02 -9.24 5.38
CA GLU A 96 -23.37 -9.16 5.95
C GLU A 96 -23.82 -10.48 6.60
N ARG A 97 -23.36 -11.63 6.09
CA ARG A 97 -23.63 -12.95 6.69
C ARG A 97 -23.00 -13.15 8.07
N THR A 98 -21.88 -12.48 8.36
CA THR A 98 -21.15 -12.69 9.63
C THR A 98 -21.73 -11.93 10.82
N ASN A 99 -22.64 -10.98 10.60
CA ASN A 99 -23.12 -10.08 11.66
C ASN A 99 -24.56 -10.37 12.13
N GLY A 100 -25.18 -11.46 11.64
CA GLY A 100 -26.55 -11.83 12.01
C GLY A 100 -26.70 -13.32 12.29
N GLY A 101 -26.66 -13.71 13.57
CA GLY A 101 -27.11 -15.04 13.98
C GLY A 101 -26.58 -15.53 15.32
N GLY A 102 -27.28 -15.20 16.41
CA GLY A 102 -27.24 -15.97 17.64
C GLY A 102 -28.04 -17.28 17.52
N GLY A 103 -27.67 -18.30 18.31
CA GLY A 103 -28.53 -19.47 18.61
C GLY A 103 -27.89 -20.87 18.46
N GLU A 104 -27.21 -21.33 19.52
CA GLU A 104 -27.15 -22.69 20.14
C GLU A 104 -26.94 -24.03 19.35
N PRO A 105 -26.46 -25.11 20.04
CA PRO A 105 -25.53 -26.09 19.49
C PRO A 105 -26.20 -27.37 18.96
N ARG A 106 -25.53 -28.06 18.04
CA ARG A 106 -25.93 -29.39 17.56
C ARG A 106 -24.96 -30.47 18.01
N SER A 107 -25.52 -31.46 18.69
CA SER A 107 -24.91 -32.65 19.26
C SER A 107 -24.52 -33.72 18.22
N GLY A 108 -23.33 -34.32 18.36
CA GLY A 108 -23.18 -35.77 18.49
C GLY A 108 -22.63 -36.63 17.32
N ARG A 109 -21.61 -37.45 17.71
CA ARG A 109 -21.10 -38.75 17.14
C ARG A 109 -20.02 -38.59 16.05
N GLY A 110 -18.74 -38.91 16.29
CA GLY A 110 -18.11 -40.21 16.63
C GLY A 110 -17.65 -40.87 15.31
N ASP A 111 -16.40 -41.27 15.04
CA ASP A 111 -15.60 -42.22 15.81
C ASP A 111 -14.14 -42.37 15.29
N ARG A 112 -13.26 -42.79 16.21
CA ARG A 112 -12.04 -43.65 16.11
C ARG A 112 -10.94 -43.42 15.06
N THR A 113 -9.78 -42.90 15.49
CA THR A 113 -8.48 -43.59 15.74
C THR A 113 -7.76 -44.20 14.52
N ASP A 114 -6.60 -43.67 14.15
CA ASP A 114 -5.41 -44.51 13.91
C ASP A 114 -4.15 -43.82 14.41
N SER A 115 -3.37 -44.62 15.12
CA SER A 115 -2.16 -44.29 15.82
C SER A 115 -0.99 -44.82 15.02
N ARG A 116 0.01 -43.97 14.70
CA ARG A 116 1.38 -44.44 14.51
C ARG A 116 2.43 -43.33 14.67
N ARG A 117 3.41 -43.64 15.53
CA ARG A 117 4.54 -42.83 16.01
C ARG A 117 5.71 -42.86 15.04
N ARG A 118 6.47 -41.75 14.94
CA ARG A 118 7.95 -41.60 15.09
C ARG A 118 8.38 -40.26 14.46
N ALA A 119 8.80 -39.27 15.23
CA ALA A 119 10.14 -39.08 15.82
C ALA A 119 11.19 -38.57 14.81
N GLY A 120 11.56 -37.29 14.96
CA GLY A 120 12.95 -36.83 14.77
C GLY A 120 13.29 -35.93 13.59
N SER A 121 12.62 -34.79 13.38
CA SER A 121 13.16 -33.74 12.51
C SER A 121 14.20 -32.90 13.26
N ARG A 122 15.49 -33.16 12.98
CA ARG A 122 16.64 -32.40 13.47
C ARG A 122 16.51 -30.94 13.01
N GLN A 123 16.36 -30.03 13.96
CA GLN A 123 16.53 -28.59 13.77
C GLN A 123 17.97 -28.34 13.30
N ARG A 124 18.13 -27.74 12.11
CA ARG A 124 19.39 -27.10 11.73
C ARG A 124 19.26 -25.62 12.04
N ASP A 125 20.04 -25.24 13.03
CA ASP A 125 20.37 -23.89 13.43
C ASP A 125 21.04 -23.17 12.26
N HIS A 126 20.41 -22.12 11.73
CA HIS A 126 21.03 -21.18 10.79
C HIS A 126 21.41 -19.88 11.52
N SER A 127 22.14 -20.01 12.62
CA SER A 127 23.02 -18.97 13.12
C SER A 127 24.21 -18.79 12.16
N ARG A 128 24.09 -17.88 11.20
CA ARG A 128 25.25 -17.17 10.61
C ARG A 128 24.88 -15.72 10.36
N GLN A 129 25.14 -14.92 11.40
CA GLN A 129 25.47 -13.51 11.28
C GLN A 129 26.47 -13.34 10.13
N ARG A 130 26.11 -12.50 9.16
CA ARG A 130 27.05 -11.91 8.22
C ARG A 130 26.87 -10.41 8.34
N ASP A 131 27.68 -9.82 9.20
CA ASP A 131 28.07 -8.41 9.13
C ASP A 131 28.30 -8.03 7.67
N HIS A 132 27.44 -7.15 7.15
CA HIS A 132 27.70 -6.44 5.90
C HIS A 132 28.21 -5.05 6.25
N PRO A 133 29.35 -4.64 5.67
CA PRO A 133 29.99 -3.37 6.00
C PRO A 133 29.15 -2.19 5.51
N GLU A 134 29.19 -1.14 6.32
CA GLU A 134 28.49 0.11 6.14
C GLU A 134 28.85 0.77 4.80
N HIS A 135 27.85 1.12 4.00
CA HIS A 135 28.05 1.87 2.77
C HIS A 135 28.23 3.37 3.09
N PRO A 136 29.28 4.04 2.59
CA PRO A 136 29.49 5.46 2.86
C PRO A 136 28.41 6.32 2.20
N VAL A 137 27.83 7.21 3.00
CA VAL A 137 26.91 8.28 2.59
C VAL A 137 27.58 9.21 1.55
N PRO A 138 26.94 9.50 0.41
CA PRO A 138 27.41 10.55 -0.49
C PRO A 138 27.20 11.93 0.17
N ARG A 139 28.22 12.78 0.06
CA ARG A 139 28.26 14.15 0.59
C ARG A 139 27.23 15.02 -0.15
N ASN A 140 26.46 15.80 0.62
CA ASN A 140 25.56 16.82 0.09
C ASN A 140 26.36 17.95 -0.57
N ASP A 141 26.06 18.25 -1.82
CA ASP A 141 26.55 19.42 -2.55
C ASP A 141 25.48 20.53 -2.47
N PRO A 142 25.74 21.68 -1.80
CA PRO A 142 24.77 22.75 -1.67
C PRO A 142 24.89 23.69 -2.87
N GLY A 143 24.14 23.41 -3.93
CA GLY A 143 24.11 24.29 -5.09
C GLY A 143 22.98 23.97 -6.04
N ARG A 144 21.81 24.62 -5.80
CA ARG A 144 20.99 25.34 -6.80
C ARG A 144 19.57 25.54 -6.30
N GLU A 145 19.39 26.65 -5.61
CA GLU A 145 18.14 27.40 -5.55
C GLU A 145 17.61 27.75 -6.96
N GLY A 146 16.30 27.65 -7.18
CA GLY A 146 15.64 28.11 -8.40
C GLY A 146 14.35 27.38 -8.75
N ASP A 147 13.24 28.11 -8.63
CA ASP A 147 11.91 27.89 -9.24
C ASP A 147 11.01 26.80 -8.65
N SER A 148 10.34 27.16 -7.55
CA SER A 148 9.12 26.51 -7.07
C SER A 148 7.90 27.36 -7.39
N ASP A 149 7.57 27.48 -8.68
CA ASP A 149 6.21 27.83 -9.10
C ASP A 149 5.42 26.53 -9.35
N PRO A 150 4.24 26.33 -8.71
CA PRO A 150 3.36 25.24 -9.10
C PRO A 150 2.88 25.48 -10.53
N PRO A 151 2.84 24.46 -11.42
CA PRO A 151 2.24 24.66 -12.72
C PRO A 151 0.76 24.99 -12.54
N PRO A 152 0.18 25.91 -13.33
CA PRO A 152 -1.27 25.97 -13.44
C PRO A 152 -1.78 24.62 -13.98
N PHE A 153 -3.04 24.32 -13.65
CA PHE A 153 -3.89 23.20 -14.12
C PHE A 153 -3.89 21.93 -13.26
#